data_AF-A0A5I1DH80-F1
#
_entry.id   AF-A0A5I1DH80-F1
#
_cell.length_a   1.000
_cell.length_b   1.000
_cell.length_c   1.000
_cell.angle_alpha   90.00
_cell.angle_beta   90.00
_cell.angle_gamma   90.00
#
_symmetry.space_group_name_H-M   'P 1'
#
loop_
_entity.id
_entity.type
_entity.pdbx_description
1 polymer ?
#
loop_
_entity_poly.entity_id
_entity_poly.type
_entity_poly.pdbx_seq_one_letter_code
_entity_poly.pdbx_strand_id
1 'polypeptide(L)'
;MHSLTRIKVLQRRCTVFHSQCESILLRYQDEDRGLQAEEVALLEQIAGLKLLLDTLRAENRQLSREEIYALLRKQSIVRRQIKDLELQIIQIQEKRSELEKKREEFQKKSKYWLRKEGNYQRWIVRQKRFYIQREIQQEEAESEEII
;
A
#
# COMPACT_ATOMS: atom_id res chain seq x y z
N MET A 1 27.46 28.01 -10.26
CA MET A 1 27.57 26.84 -9.36
C MET A 1 26.57 26.98 -8.22
N HIS A 2 25.77 25.96 -7.89
CA HIS A 2 24.93 26.01 -6.68
C HIS A 2 25.78 25.85 -5.42
N SER A 3 25.54 26.66 -4.39
CA SER A 3 26.23 26.53 -3.11
C SER A 3 25.95 25.17 -2.46
N LEU A 4 26.94 24.62 -1.73
CA LEU A 4 26.82 23.36 -1.00
C LEU A 4 25.57 23.32 -0.10
N THR A 5 25.25 24.45 0.52
CA THR A 5 24.05 24.65 1.35
C THR A 5 22.77 24.41 0.55
N ARG A 6 22.67 24.95 -0.68
CA ARG A 6 21.50 24.75 -1.54
C ARG A 6 21.32 23.29 -1.94
N ILE A 7 22.40 22.57 -2.24
CA ILE A 7 22.34 21.14 -2.58
C ILE A 7 21.90 20.30 -1.37
N LYS A 8 22.42 20.61 -0.17
CA LYS A 8 21.98 19.95 1.08
C LYS A 8 20.49 20.16 1.37
N VAL A 9 19.94 21.36 1.10
CA VAL A 9 18.50 21.62 1.25
C VAL A 9 17.69 20.74 0.29
N LEU A 10 18.12 20.63 -0.97
CA LEU A 10 17.45 19.77 -1.95
C LEU A 10 17.50 18.29 -1.58
N GLN A 11 18.65 17.82 -1.06
CA GLN A 11 18.76 16.46 -0.54
C GLN A 11 17.75 16.22 0.59
N ARG A 12 17.74 17.08 1.61
CA ARG A 12 16.82 16.95 2.75
C ARG A 12 15.36 16.91 2.32
N ARG A 13 14.97 17.74 1.35
CA ARG A 13 13.62 17.70 0.78
C ARG A 13 13.32 16.34 0.12
N CYS A 14 14.26 15.78 -0.63
CA CYS A 14 14.07 14.45 -1.23
C CYS A 14 13.91 13.37 -0.16
N THR A 15 14.72 13.40 0.90
CA THR A 15 14.60 12.46 2.03
C THR A 15 13.21 12.53 2.67
N VAL A 16 12.70 13.76 2.91
CA VAL A 16 11.35 13.96 3.48
C VAL A 16 10.26 13.44 2.54
N PHE A 17 10.34 13.72 1.25
CA PHE A 17 9.33 13.22 0.30
C PHE A 17 9.39 11.70 0.15
N HIS A 18 10.58 11.10 0.18
CA HIS A 18 10.76 9.66 0.17
C HIS A 18 10.13 9.03 1.42
N SER A 19 10.43 9.54 2.63
CA SER A 19 9.86 9.01 3.87
C SER A 19 8.34 9.16 3.96
N GLN A 20 7.79 10.25 3.42
CA GLN A 20 6.34 10.42 3.28
C GLN A 20 5.72 9.37 2.36
N CYS A 21 6.37 9.05 1.24
CA CYS A 21 5.90 7.99 0.35
C CYS A 21 5.92 6.63 1.07
N GLU A 22 7.00 6.29 1.78
CA GLU A 22 7.11 5.04 2.54
C GLU A 22 6.03 4.94 3.62
N SER A 23 5.76 6.03 4.35
CA SER A 23 4.68 6.06 5.35
C SER A 23 3.30 5.82 4.74
N ILE A 24 3.02 6.41 3.56
CA ILE A 24 1.76 6.18 2.85
C ILE A 24 1.66 4.74 2.34
N LEU A 25 2.76 4.18 1.81
CA LEU A 25 2.81 2.80 1.34
C LEU A 25 2.54 1.80 2.47
N LEU A 26 3.06 2.06 3.67
CA LEU A 26 2.76 1.26 4.86
C LEU A 26 1.27 1.32 5.23
N ARG A 27 0.66 2.51 5.20
CA ARG A 27 -0.79 2.65 5.45
C ARG A 27 -1.63 1.86 4.46
N TYR A 28 -1.29 1.92 3.17
CA TYR A 28 -1.97 1.11 2.16
C TYR A 28 -1.80 -0.39 2.40
N GLN A 29 -0.62 -0.83 2.84
CA GLN A 29 -0.40 -2.23 3.18
C GLN A 29 -1.28 -2.69 4.36
N ASP A 30 -1.41 -1.86 5.40
CA ASP A 30 -2.26 -2.19 6.55
C ASP A 30 -3.75 -2.15 6.18
N GLU A 31 -4.17 -1.22 5.31
CA GLU A 31 -5.53 -1.17 4.78
C GLU A 31 -5.87 -2.40 3.92
N ASP A 32 -4.97 -2.84 3.03
CA ASP A 32 -5.17 -4.07 2.24
C ASP A 32 -5.27 -5.31 3.13
N ARG A 33 -4.46 -5.40 4.20
CA ARG A 33 -4.58 -6.49 5.19
C ARG A 33 -5.94 -6.48 5.89
N GLY A 34 -6.44 -5.31 6.24
CA GLY A 34 -7.77 -5.15 6.83
C GLY A 34 -8.87 -5.65 5.88
N LEU A 35 -8.82 -5.20 4.62
CA LEU A 35 -9.76 -5.64 3.57
C LEU A 35 -9.68 -7.14 3.30
N GLN A 36 -8.47 -7.71 3.31
CA GLN A 36 -8.28 -9.16 3.14
C GLN A 36 -8.90 -9.95 4.30
N ALA A 37 -8.71 -9.49 5.54
CA ALA A 37 -9.32 -10.14 6.70
C ALA A 37 -10.85 -10.08 6.65
N GLU A 38 -11.41 -8.94 6.23
CA GLU A 38 -12.85 -8.78 6.01
C GLU A 38 -13.37 -9.72 4.93
N GLU A 39 -12.68 -9.83 3.79
CA GLU A 39 -13.02 -10.76 2.71
C GLU A 39 -13.05 -12.22 3.20
N VAL A 40 -12.05 -12.63 3.99
CA VAL A 40 -12.02 -13.98 4.59
C VAL A 40 -13.21 -14.21 5.52
N ALA A 41 -13.51 -13.26 6.40
CA ALA A 41 -14.65 -13.38 7.32
C ALA A 41 -15.99 -13.50 6.57
N LEU A 42 -16.18 -12.76 5.47
CA LEU A 42 -17.37 -12.87 4.63
C LEU A 42 -17.45 -14.24 3.93
N LEU A 43 -16.33 -14.78 3.46
CA LEU A 43 -16.28 -16.12 2.87
C LEU A 43 -16.64 -17.21 3.88
N GLU A 44 -16.16 -17.09 5.12
CA GLU A 44 -16.54 -18.00 6.22
C GLU A 44 -18.04 -17.91 6.54
N GLN A 45 -18.61 -16.71 6.57
CA GLN A 45 -20.05 -16.52 6.74
C GLN A 45 -20.86 -17.17 5.61
N ILE A 46 -20.43 -16.99 4.35
CA ILE A 46 -21.06 -17.63 3.19
C ILE A 46 -20.99 -19.16 3.33
N ALA A 47 -19.85 -19.71 3.75
CA ALA A 47 -19.71 -21.15 3.98
C ALA A 47 -20.70 -21.65 5.05
N GLY A 48 -20.84 -20.93 6.17
CA GLY A 48 -21.81 -21.23 7.20
C GLY A 48 -23.26 -21.17 6.70
N LEU A 49 -23.61 -20.16 5.89
CA LEU A 49 -24.94 -20.05 5.29
C LEU A 49 -25.23 -21.16 4.27
N LYS A 50 -24.23 -21.61 3.52
CA LYS A 50 -24.37 -22.76 2.61
C LYS A 50 -24.65 -24.05 3.38
N LEU A 51 -23.93 -24.29 4.49
CA LEU A 51 -24.22 -25.41 5.38
C LEU A 51 -25.64 -25.32 5.97
N LEU A 52 -26.05 -24.14 6.43
CA LEU A 52 -27.42 -23.92 6.91
C LEU A 52 -28.45 -24.27 5.82
N LEU A 53 -28.21 -23.84 4.58
CA LEU A 53 -29.09 -24.13 3.45
C LEU A 53 -29.20 -25.64 3.17
N ASP A 54 -28.12 -26.39 3.35
CA ASP A 54 -28.13 -27.85 3.24
C ASP A 54 -28.95 -28.52 4.35
N THR A 55 -28.93 -28.00 5.57
CA THR A 55 -29.80 -28.50 6.66
C THR A 55 -31.29 -28.21 6.43
N LEU A 56 -31.60 -27.19 5.62
CA LEU A 56 -32.95 -26.79 5.24
C LEU A 56 -33.49 -27.57 4.04
N ARG A 57 -32.83 -28.65 3.60
CA ARG A 57 -33.37 -29.53 2.56
C ARG A 57 -34.57 -30.33 3.08
N ALA A 58 -35.54 -30.56 2.19
CA ALA A 58 -36.75 -31.34 2.48
C ALA A 58 -36.56 -32.85 2.28
N GLU A 59 -35.35 -33.31 1.96
CA GLU A 59 -35.07 -34.71 1.63
C GLU A 59 -35.56 -35.63 2.75
N ASN A 60 -36.34 -36.64 2.37
CA ASN A 60 -36.91 -37.67 3.26
C ASN A 60 -37.87 -37.16 4.35
N ARG A 61 -38.48 -35.99 4.21
CA ARG A 61 -39.51 -35.48 5.14
C ARG A 61 -40.91 -35.48 4.51
N GLN A 62 -41.89 -36.05 5.21
CA GLN A 62 -43.30 -35.76 4.93
C GLN A 62 -43.62 -34.41 5.54
N LEU A 63 -43.86 -33.40 4.69
CA LEU A 63 -44.15 -32.04 5.11
C LEU A 63 -45.58 -31.66 4.69
N SER A 64 -46.29 -30.97 5.58
CA SER A 64 -47.53 -30.30 5.23
C SER A 64 -47.29 -29.17 4.22
N ARG A 65 -48.35 -28.70 3.60
CA ARG A 65 -48.28 -27.56 2.67
C ARG A 65 -47.71 -26.31 3.35
N GLU A 66 -48.14 -26.04 4.58
CA GLU A 66 -47.69 -24.90 5.38
C GLU A 66 -46.19 -25.01 5.71
N GLU A 67 -45.72 -26.22 6.04
CA GLU A 67 -44.32 -26.52 6.34
C GLU A 67 -43.42 -26.34 5.10
N ILE A 68 -43.90 -26.76 3.92
CA ILE A 68 -43.21 -26.53 2.65
C ILE A 68 -43.02 -25.03 2.41
N TYR A 69 -44.08 -24.22 2.55
CA TYR A 69 -43.96 -22.77 2.37
C TYR A 69 -43.05 -22.12 3.39
N ALA A 70 -43.10 -22.54 4.66
CA ALA A 70 -42.20 -22.05 5.69
C ALA A 70 -40.73 -22.37 5.36
N LEU A 71 -40.46 -23.58 4.88
CA LEU A 71 -39.12 -24.00 4.47
C LEU A 71 -38.60 -23.20 3.28
N LEU A 72 -39.42 -23.04 2.22
CA LEU A 72 -39.07 -22.27 1.04
C LEU A 72 -38.78 -20.80 1.37
N ARG A 73 -39.55 -20.19 2.29
CA ARG A 73 -39.28 -18.83 2.78
C ARG A 73 -37.92 -18.74 3.47
N LYS A 74 -37.60 -19.68 4.37
CA LYS A 74 -36.30 -19.73 5.05
C LYS A 74 -35.15 -19.88 4.05
N GLN A 75 -35.27 -20.81 3.10
CA GLN A 75 -34.27 -20.99 2.04
C GLN A 75 -34.09 -19.72 1.20
N SER A 76 -35.18 -19.04 0.82
CA SER A 76 -35.12 -17.79 0.06
C SER A 76 -34.36 -16.69 0.80
N ILE A 77 -34.61 -16.54 2.10
CA ILE A 77 -33.90 -15.58 2.96
C ILE A 77 -32.39 -15.89 2.99
N VAL A 78 -32.02 -17.15 3.24
CA VAL A 78 -30.60 -17.56 3.29
C VAL A 78 -29.90 -17.34 1.95
N ARG A 79 -30.56 -17.70 0.83
CA ARG A 79 -30.00 -17.46 -0.53
C ARG A 79 -29.78 -15.98 -0.80
N ARG A 80 -30.70 -15.12 -0.36
CA ARG A 80 -30.56 -13.67 -0.49
C ARG A 80 -29.37 -13.16 0.32
N GLN A 81 -29.23 -13.60 1.58
CA GLN A 81 -28.08 -13.23 2.42
C GLN A 81 -26.75 -13.64 1.78
N ILE A 82 -26.66 -14.84 1.21
CA ILE A 82 -25.47 -15.27 0.47
C ILE A 82 -25.17 -14.31 -0.68
N LYS A 83 -26.17 -13.93 -1.48
CA LYS A 83 -26.01 -12.98 -2.59
C LYS A 83 -25.58 -11.58 -2.12
N ASP A 84 -26.11 -11.12 -1.00
CA ASP A 84 -25.74 -9.83 -0.42
C ASP A 84 -24.27 -9.84 0.07
N LEU A 85 -23.80 -10.94 0.66
CA LEU A 85 -22.40 -11.11 1.06
C LEU A 85 -21.46 -11.24 -0.15
N GLU A 86 -21.87 -11.96 -1.20
CA GLU A 86 -21.13 -12.04 -2.46
C GLU A 86 -20.94 -10.64 -3.08
N LEU A 87 -21.95 -9.78 -3.03
CA LEU A 87 -21.84 -8.40 -3.49
C LEU A 87 -20.84 -7.58 -2.65
N GLN A 88 -20.82 -7.76 -1.34
CA GLN A 88 -19.85 -7.10 -0.46
C GLN A 88 -18.41 -7.53 -0.78
N ILE A 89 -18.18 -8.82 -1.07
CA ILE A 89 -16.88 -9.32 -1.50
C ILE A 89 -16.42 -8.63 -2.79
N ILE A 90 -17.31 -8.47 -3.77
CA ILE A 90 -16.98 -7.76 -5.03
C ILE A 90 -16.55 -6.32 -4.73
N GLN A 91 -17.28 -5.61 -3.85
CA GLN A 91 -16.93 -4.24 -3.46
C GLN A 91 -15.56 -4.16 -2.74
N ILE A 92 -15.23 -5.14 -1.91
CA ILE A 92 -13.91 -5.24 -1.28
C ILE A 92 -12.83 -5.44 -2.34
N GLN A 93 -13.04 -6.35 -3.29
CA GLN A 93 -12.09 -6.62 -4.37
C GLN A 93 -11.86 -5.39 -5.27
N GLU A 94 -12.90 -4.62 -5.56
CA GLU A 94 -12.78 -3.34 -6.26
C GLU A 94 -11.92 -2.34 -5.49
N LYS A 95 -12.19 -2.15 -4.19
CA LYS A 95 -11.37 -1.29 -3.31
C LYS A 95 -9.90 -1.72 -3.28
N ARG A 96 -9.64 -3.03 -3.17
CA ARG A 96 -8.27 -3.58 -3.19
C ARG A 96 -7.57 -3.30 -4.53
N SER A 97 -8.29 -3.42 -5.65
CA SER A 97 -7.76 -3.07 -6.97
C SER A 97 -7.40 -1.59 -7.08
N GLU A 98 -8.24 -0.69 -6.57
CA GLU A 98 -7.94 0.75 -6.52
C GLU A 98 -6.74 1.07 -5.64
N LEU A 99 -6.63 0.39 -4.50
CA LEU A 99 -5.53 0.56 -3.55
C LEU A 99 -4.20 0.10 -4.16
N GLU A 100 -4.19 -1.00 -4.91
CA GLU A 100 -2.98 -1.46 -5.60
C GLU A 100 -2.52 -0.43 -6.65
N LYS A 101 -3.44 0.18 -7.42
CA LYS A 101 -3.09 1.27 -8.35
C LYS A 101 -2.43 2.43 -7.63
N LYS A 102 -3.00 2.88 -6.50
CA LYS A 102 -2.42 3.94 -5.66
C LYS A 102 -1.04 3.54 -5.13
N ARG A 103 -0.88 2.28 -4.71
CA ARG A 103 0.39 1.74 -4.22
C ARG A 103 1.46 1.78 -5.30
N GLU A 104 1.17 1.35 -6.52
CA GLU A 104 2.10 1.44 -7.65
C GLU A 104 2.56 2.88 -7.93
N GLU A 105 1.62 3.84 -7.91
CA GLU A 105 1.95 5.25 -8.11
C GLU A 105 2.91 5.78 -7.04
N PHE A 106 2.65 5.46 -5.77
CA PHE A 106 3.50 5.89 -4.66
C PHE A 106 4.85 5.17 -4.63
N GLN A 107 4.91 3.90 -5.06
CA GLN A 107 6.19 3.20 -5.24
C GLN A 107 7.05 3.87 -6.33
N LYS A 108 6.44 4.29 -7.45
CA LYS A 108 7.15 5.03 -8.51
C LYS A 108 7.66 6.37 -7.98
N LYS A 109 6.85 7.12 -7.24
CA LYS A 109 7.24 8.39 -6.59
C LYS A 109 8.36 8.17 -5.58
N SER A 110 8.26 7.14 -4.75
CA SER A 110 9.29 6.79 -3.76
C SER A 110 10.64 6.53 -4.42
N LYS A 111 10.67 5.66 -5.44
CA LYS A 111 11.88 5.35 -6.23
C LYS A 111 12.48 6.61 -6.88
N TYR A 112 11.64 7.51 -7.39
CA TYR A 112 12.09 8.78 -7.97
C TYR A 112 12.80 9.65 -6.93
N TRP A 113 12.21 9.85 -5.76
CA TRP A 113 12.78 10.69 -4.71
C TRP A 113 14.08 10.10 -4.15
N LEU A 114 14.13 8.78 -3.95
CA LEU A 114 15.33 8.07 -3.54
C LEU A 114 16.47 8.25 -4.55
N ARG A 115 16.17 8.14 -5.85
CA ARG A 115 17.15 8.39 -6.91
C ARG A 115 17.66 9.84 -6.90
N LYS A 116 16.77 10.81 -6.69
CA LYS A 116 17.15 12.24 -6.60
C LYS A 116 18.00 12.52 -5.38
N GLU A 117 17.66 11.98 -4.23
CA GLU A 117 18.47 12.03 -3.01
C GLU A 117 19.88 11.50 -3.27
N GLY A 118 20.01 10.31 -3.86
CA GLY A 118 21.31 9.73 -4.22
C GLY A 118 22.13 10.58 -5.19
N ASN A 119 21.48 11.26 -6.14
CA ASN A 119 22.16 12.23 -7.02
C ASN A 119 22.73 13.42 -6.23
N TYR A 120 21.92 14.01 -5.35
CA TYR A 120 22.36 15.14 -4.52
C TYR A 120 23.47 14.74 -3.55
N GLN A 121 23.41 13.55 -2.96
CA GLN A 121 24.47 13.01 -2.12
C GLN A 121 25.79 12.89 -2.89
N ARG A 122 25.77 12.36 -4.13
CA ARG A 122 26.98 12.31 -4.98
C ARG A 122 27.55 13.70 -5.28
N TRP A 123 26.69 14.68 -5.55
CA TRP A 123 27.13 16.06 -5.81
C TRP A 123 27.74 16.71 -4.57
N ILE A 124 27.17 16.47 -3.39
CA ILE A 124 27.73 16.94 -2.10
C ILE A 124 29.13 16.36 -1.89
N VAL A 125 29.30 15.06 -2.08
CA VAL A 125 30.61 14.40 -1.94
C VAL A 125 31.63 15.00 -2.91
N ARG A 126 31.25 15.19 -4.18
CA ARG A 126 32.13 15.78 -5.19
C ARG A 126 32.51 17.23 -4.86
N GLN A 127 31.56 18.07 -4.44
CA GLN A 127 31.82 19.46 -4.04
C GLN A 127 32.76 19.55 -2.83
N LYS A 128 32.59 18.68 -1.82
CA LYS A 128 33.52 18.64 -0.69
C LYS A 128 34.94 18.29 -1.12
N ARG A 129 35.12 17.33 -2.03
CA ARG A 129 36.44 16.97 -2.57
C ARG A 129 37.10 18.14 -3.30
N PHE A 130 36.36 18.88 -4.13
CA PHE A 130 36.88 20.07 -4.79
C PHE A 130 37.31 21.17 -3.82
N TYR A 131 36.55 21.38 -2.74
CA TYR A 131 36.91 22.36 -1.71
C TYR A 131 38.23 22.00 -1.04
N ILE A 132 38.38 20.75 -0.58
CA ILE A 132 39.61 20.25 0.05
C ILE A 132 40.80 20.36 -0.90
N GLN A 133 40.63 19.98 -2.18
CA GLN A 133 41.72 20.06 -3.15
C GLN A 133 42.17 21.51 -3.39
N ARG A 134 41.24 22.45 -3.41
CA ARG A 134 41.56 23.87 -3.60
C ARG A 134 42.29 24.46 -2.38
N GLU A 135 41.91 24.05 -1.18
CA GLU A 135 42.56 24.45 0.07
C GLU A 135 44.02 23.97 0.08
N ILE A 136 44.27 22.70 -0.26
CA ILE A 136 45.63 22.15 -0.40
C ILE A 136 46.46 22.93 -1.43
N GLN A 137 45.91 23.20 -2.62
CA GLN A 137 46.61 23.96 -3.66
C GLN A 137 46.95 25.39 -3.24
N GLN A 138 46.09 26.00 -2.41
CA GLN A 138 46.34 27.33 -1.89
C GLN A 138 47.45 27.31 -0.83
N GLU A 139 47.44 26.33 0.09
CA GLU A 139 48.53 26.13 1.06
C GLU A 139 49.88 25.84 0.37
N GLU A 140 49.87 25.04 -0.70
CA GLU A 140 51.06 24.77 -1.52
C GLU A 140 51.60 26.05 -2.18
N ALA A 141 50.73 26.85 -2.82
CA ALA A 141 51.12 28.10 -3.46
C ALA A 141 51.66 29.14 -2.44
N GLU A 142 50.99 29.28 -1.29
CA GLU A 142 51.44 30.16 -0.21
C GLU A 142 52.81 29.71 0.35
N SER A 143 53.08 28.40 0.38
CA SER A 143 54.37 27.85 0.82
C SER A 143 55.49 28.08 -0.20
N GLU A 144 55.19 28.04 -1.50
CA GLU A 144 56.15 28.34 -2.58
C GLU A 144 56.50 29.83 -2.65
N GLU A 145 55.58 30.74 -2.29
CA GLU A 145 55.84 32.19 -2.24
C GLU A 145 56.72 32.64 -1.07
N ILE A 146 56.87 31.81 -0.02
CA ILE A 146 57.65 32.11 1.18
C ILE A 146 59.13 31.66 1.05
N ILE A 147 59.47 30.89 0.01
CA ILE A 147 60.83 30.37 -0.29
C ILE A 147 61.53 31.26 -1.33
#